data_AF-A0AA51PIY2-F1
#
_entry.id   AF-A0AA51PIY2-F1
#
_cell.length_a   1.000
_cell.length_b   1.000
_cell.length_c   1.000
_cell.angle_alpha   90.00
_cell.angle_beta   90.00
_cell.angle_gamma   90.00
#
_symmetry.space_group_name_H-M   'P 1'
#
loop_
_entity.id
_entity.type
_entity.pdbx_description
1 polymer ?
#
loop_
_entity_poly.entity_id
_entity_poly.type
_entity_poly.pdbx_seq_one_letter_code
_entity_poly.pdbx_strand_id
1 'polypeptide(L)' 'NFLRPFREHHIDPTSITRHDFVETNGDNFAITIPVLGRIVWQLLTYDSPVIVEQFHWISYWYLCCIFVAMTN' A
#
# COMPACT_ATOMS: atom_id res chain seq x y z
N ASN A 1 -0.07 -20.88 -4.47
CA ASN A 1 0.72 -19.69 -4.09
C ASN A 1 0.04 -18.48 -4.67
N PHE A 2 -0.64 -17.69 -3.83
CA PHE A 2 -1.37 -16.48 -4.24
C PHE A 2 -0.50 -15.21 -4.05
N LEU A 3 0.44 -15.25 -3.10
CA LEU A 3 1.45 -14.23 -2.87
C LEU A 3 2.79 -14.95 -2.75
N ARG A 4 3.79 -14.52 -3.51
CA ARG A 4 5.15 -15.04 -3.40
C ARG A 4 6.09 -13.91 -3.00
N PRO A 5 6.92 -14.12 -1.96
CA PRO A 5 7.77 -13.05 -1.51
C PRO A 5 8.84 -12.71 -2.52
N PHE A 6 9.22 -11.43 -2.57
CA PHE A 6 10.19 -10.94 -3.56
C PHE A 6 11.54 -11.68 -3.51
N ARG A 7 11.84 -12.29 -2.36
CA ARG A 7 13.00 -13.18 -2.15
C ARG A 7 13.11 -14.31 -3.18
N GLU A 8 11.99 -14.79 -3.74
CA GLU A 8 12.00 -15.83 -4.79
C GLU A 8 12.66 -15.37 -6.09
N HIS A 9 12.68 -14.06 -6.38
CA HIS A 9 13.35 -13.48 -7.54
C HIS A 9 14.88 -13.57 -7.48
N HIS A 10 15.48 -13.83 -6.31
CA HIS A 10 16.92 -14.11 -6.22
C HIS A 10 17.30 -15.49 -6.77
N ILE A 11 16.34 -16.42 -6.84
CA ILE A 11 16.54 -17.77 -7.40
C ILE A 11 16.30 -17.72 -8.91
N ASP A 12 15.31 -16.93 -9.34
CA ASP A 12 14.99 -16.72 -10.76
C ASP A 12 14.61 -15.25 -11.00
N PRO A 13 15.55 -14.41 -11.47
CA PRO A 13 15.31 -12.98 -11.69
C PRO A 13 14.23 -12.70 -12.74
N THR A 14 14.02 -13.65 -13.66
CA THR A 14 13.05 -13.52 -14.74
C THR A 14 11.63 -13.92 -14.32
N SER A 15 11.42 -14.34 -13.07
CA SER A 15 10.08 -14.60 -12.54
C SER A 15 9.26 -13.30 -12.45
N ILE A 16 9.87 -12.14 -12.23
CA ILE A 16 9.17 -10.85 -12.10
C ILE A 16 8.40 -10.46 -13.37
N THR A 17 8.85 -10.91 -14.54
CA THR A 17 8.21 -10.62 -15.84
C THR A 17 7.13 -11.63 -16.20
N ARG A 18 7.00 -12.70 -15.44
CA ARG A 18 6.04 -13.80 -15.65
C ARG A 18 4.88 -13.77 -14.65
N HIS A 19 5.05 -13.05 -13.55
CA HIS A 19 4.04 -12.82 -12.53
C HIS A 19 3.21 -11.57 -12.86
N ASP A 20 1.95 -11.56 -12.42
CA ASP A 20 1.09 -10.39 -12.60
C ASP A 20 1.45 -9.26 -11.61
N PHE A 21 0.84 -8.08 -11.82
CA PHE A 21 1.09 -6.90 -10.99
C PHE A 21 0.79 -7.12 -9.50
N VAL A 22 -0.20 -7.96 -9.18
CA VAL A 22 -0.66 -8.22 -7.82
C VAL A 22 0.31 -9.17 -7.11
N GLU A 23 0.75 -10.23 -7.79
CA GLU A 23 1.72 -11.18 -7.25
C GLU A 23 3.09 -10.52 -7.03
N THR A 24 3.48 -9.59 -7.91
CA THR A 24 4.75 -8.85 -7.81
C THR A 24 4.77 -7.74 -6.77
N ASN A 25 3.63 -7.24 -6.29
CA ASN A 25 3.59 -6.15 -5.30
C ASN A 25 2.84 -6.49 -4.01
N GLY A 26 2.27 -7.70 -3.91
CA GLY A 26 1.33 -8.04 -2.84
C GLY A 26 1.92 -8.03 -1.43
N ASP A 27 3.22 -8.29 -1.28
CA ASP A 27 3.94 -8.13 0.00
C ASP A 27 3.91 -6.67 0.49
N ASN A 28 4.22 -5.72 -0.41
CA ASN A 28 4.24 -4.30 -0.08
C ASN A 28 2.83 -3.75 0.10
N PHE A 29 1.86 -4.27 -0.67
CA PHE A 29 0.45 -3.97 -0.49
C PHE A 29 -0.03 -4.30 0.93
N ALA A 30 0.32 -5.47 1.46
CA ALA A 30 -0.09 -5.90 2.80
C ALA A 30 0.37 -4.94 3.92
N ILE A 31 1.55 -4.32 3.76
CA ILE A 31 2.11 -3.36 4.73
C ILE A 31 1.30 -2.05 4.78
N THR A 32 0.68 -1.66 3.67
CA THR A 32 -0.06 -0.39 3.57
C THR A 32 -1.48 -0.47 4.15
N ILE A 33 -2.05 -1.68 4.26
CA ILE A 33 -3.44 -1.90 4.70
C ILE A 33 -3.75 -1.27 6.06
N PRO A 34 -2.92 -1.40 7.13
CA PRO A 34 -3.23 -0.80 8.44
C PRO A 34 -3.30 0.72 8.39
N VAL A 35 -2.45 1.37 7.59
CA VAL A 35 -2.41 2.83 7.44
C VAL A 35 -3.63 3.32 6.66
N LEU A 36 -3.97 2.65 5.56
CA LEU A 36 -5.19 2.95 4.80
C LEU A 36 -6.45 2.72 5.63
N GLY A 37 -6.49 1.66 6.44
CA GLY A 37 -7.58 1.40 7.38
C GLY A 37 -7.76 2.51 8.40
N ARG A 38 -6.65 3.06 8.93
CA ARG A 38 -6.68 4.23 9.81
C ARG A 38 -7.23 5.46 9.08
N ILE A 39 -6.81 5.72 7.84
CA ILE A 39 -7.31 6.86 7.06
C ILE A 39 -8.82 6.75 6.84
N VAL A 40 -9.31 5.56 6.44
CA VAL A 40 -10.75 5.32 6.30
C VAL A 40 -11.49 5.56 7.61
N TRP A 41 -10.97 5.04 8.72
CA TRP A 41 -11.56 5.28 10.04
C TRP A 41 -11.60 6.77 10.41
N GLN A 42 -10.53 7.53 10.14
CA GLN A 42 -10.50 8.99 10.37
C GLN A 42 -11.57 9.70 9.54
N LEU A 43 -11.67 9.40 8.25
CA LEU A 43 -12.65 10.02 7.35
C LEU A 43 -14.10 9.67 7.71
N LEU A 44 -14.33 8.54 8.36
CA LEU A 44 -15.67 8.12 8.82
C LEU A 44 -16.05 8.66 10.21
N THR A 45 -15.09 8.97 11.07
CA THR A 45 -15.34 9.28 12.50
C THR A 45 -15.01 10.71 12.91
N TYR A 46 -14.18 11.44 12.15
CA TYR A 46 -13.77 12.79 12.52
C TYR A 46 -14.76 13.82 11.99
N ASP A 47 -14.90 14.92 12.73
CA ASP A 47 -15.66 16.07 12.28
C ASP A 47 -14.94 16.79 11.12
N SER A 48 -15.72 17.38 10.21
CA SER A 48 -15.24 18.13 9.05
C SER A 48 -14.11 19.15 9.34
N PRO A 49 -14.18 20.02 10.37
CA PRO A 49 -13.08 20.95 10.65
C PRO A 49 -11.76 20.25 10.99
N VAL A 50 -11.81 19.11 11.69
CA VAL A 50 -10.61 18.34 12.06
C VAL A 50 -10.00 17.69 10.82
N ILE A 51 -10.84 17.20 9.90
CA ILE A 51 -10.37 16.62 8.63
C ILE A 51 -9.66 17.70 7.80
N VAL A 52 -10.22 18.91 7.73
CA VAL A 52 -9.63 20.02 6.96
C VAL A 52 -8.28 20.43 7.54
N GLU A 53 -8.15 20.52 8.86
CA GLU A 53 -6.88 20.84 9.52
C GLU A 53 -5.80 19.78 9.28
N GLN A 54 -6.19 18.50 9.23
CA GLN A 54 -5.27 17.37 9.05
C GLN A 54 -5.14 16.92 7.59
N PHE A 55 -5.76 17.63 6.65
CA PHE A 55 -5.93 17.18 5.27
C PHE A 55 -4.59 16.91 4.57
N HIS A 56 -3.57 17.74 4.81
CA HIS A 56 -2.25 17.54 4.22
C HIS A 56 -1.60 16.24 4.71
N TRP A 57 -1.76 15.88 5.98
CA TRP A 57 -1.23 14.63 6.53
C TRP A 57 -1.97 13.41 6.00
N ILE A 58 -3.31 13.48 5.95
CA ILE A 58 -4.13 12.41 5.38
C ILE A 58 -3.74 12.17 3.92
N SER A 59 -3.59 13.24 3.14
CA SER A 59 -3.19 13.17 1.72
C SER A 59 -1.77 12.61 1.55
N TYR A 60 -0.82 13.06 2.37
CA TYR A 60 0.56 12.56 2.35
C TYR A 60 0.60 11.05 2.59
N TRP A 61 -0.04 10.57 3.66
CA TRP A 61 -0.06 9.14 3.99
C TRP A 61 -0.81 8.31 2.97
N TYR A 62 -1.90 8.83 2.42
CA TYR A 62 -2.62 8.16 1.33
C TYR A 62 -1.73 7.98 0.09
N LEU A 63 -1.10 9.05 -0.40
CA LEU A 63 -0.20 8.99 -1.55
C LEU A 63 1.04 8.13 -1.29
N CYS A 64 1.58 8.18 -0.07
CA CYS A 64 2.69 7.32 0.35
C CYS A 64 2.30 5.83 0.32
N CYS A 65 1.11 5.48 0.81
CA CYS A 65 0.59 4.12 0.73
C CYS A 65 0.43 3.66 -0.72
N ILE A 66 -0.12 4.51 -1.59
CA ILE A 66 -0.23 4.20 -3.03
C ILE A 66 1.15 3.99 -3.65
N PHE A 67 2.12 4.85 -3.35
CA PHE A 67 3.50 4.70 -3.81
C PHE A 67 4.09 3.36 -3.37
N VAL A 68 4.09 3.07 -2.06
CA VAL A 68 4.64 1.83 -1.49
C VAL A 68 3.95 0.59 -2.06
N ALA A 69 2.63 0.62 -2.22
CA ALA A 69 1.86 -0.48 -2.79
C ALA A 69 2.19 -0.77 -4.27
N MET A 70 2.76 0.19 -4.99
CA MET A 70 3.12 0.06 -6.41
C MET A 70 4.62 -0.13 -6.65
N THR A 71 5.44 -0.12 -5.61
CA THR A 71 6.91 -0.23 -5.73
C THR A 71 7.40 -1.43 -4.95
N ASN A 72 7.93 -2.45 -5.64
CA ASN A 72 8.71 -3.56 -5.07
C ASN A 72 10.18 -3.45 -5.46
#